data_AF-A0A1M3M8H6-F1
#
_entry.id   AF-A0A1M3M8H6-F1
#
_cell.length_a   1.000
_cell.length_b   1.000
_cell.length_c   1.000
_cell.angle_alpha   90.00
_cell.angle_beta   90.00
_cell.angle_gamma   90.00
#
_symmetry.space_group_name_H-M   'P 1'
#
loop_
_entity.id
_entity.type
_entity.pdbx_description
1 polymer ?
#
loop_
_entity_poly.entity_id
_entity_poly.type
_entity_poly.pdbx_seq_one_letter_code
_entity_poly.pdbx_strand_id
1 'polypeptide(L)'
;MTNYNLNTNIRSPVAATTTLPYYEYVIITDASLVNGFTDFVNWKKQKGIDIGIVTTNDIYSNYTGDNISNPVINDNPGKVRQYLKDAHTNGSTTWTLIAGDYNTNVPVQFKNYANTNFPTDAYFSDLHANWSNNNNPKVIPDIFMYDDLSARILRT
;
A
#
# COMPACT_ATOMS: atom_id res chain seq x y z
N MET A 1 14.91 12.12 50.61
CA MET A 1 14.84 12.50 49.18
C MET A 1 14.87 11.21 48.38
N THR A 2 13.78 10.91 47.68
CA THR A 2 13.55 9.63 47.02
C THR A 2 14.26 9.64 45.66
N ASN A 3 15.18 8.70 45.44
CA ASN A 3 15.82 8.52 44.14
C ASN A 3 14.96 7.60 43.26
N TYR A 4 14.47 8.14 42.15
CA TYR A 4 13.80 7.37 41.11
C TYR A 4 14.84 6.58 40.31
N ASN A 5 14.70 5.25 40.30
CA ASN A 5 15.41 4.39 39.36
C ASN A 5 14.70 4.47 38.00
N LEU A 6 15.35 5.06 37.00
CA LEU A 6 14.87 5.01 35.62
C LEU A 6 15.21 3.64 35.04
N ASN A 7 14.19 2.80 34.85
CA ASN A 7 14.30 1.59 34.04
C ASN A 7 14.38 1.99 32.56
N THR A 8 15.58 2.01 31.99
CA THR A 8 15.73 2.13 30.54
C THR A 8 15.36 0.80 29.91
N ASN A 9 14.06 0.53 29.77
CA ASN A 9 13.57 -0.42 28.78
C ASN A 9 13.83 0.21 27.41
N ILE A 10 15.03 -0.02 26.90
CA ILE A 10 15.50 0.47 25.61
C ILE A 10 14.63 -0.22 24.56
N ARG A 11 13.65 0.53 24.09
CA ARG A 11 12.75 0.19 22.99
C ARG A 11 13.59 -0.33 21.82
N SER A 12 13.17 -1.50 21.33
CA SER A 12 13.66 -2.24 20.16
C SER A 12 14.08 -1.35 18.98
N PRO A 13 15.05 -1.81 18.16
CA PRO A 13 15.84 -0.95 17.30
C PRO A 13 14.98 -0.19 16.29
N VAL A 14 15.22 1.12 16.26
CA VAL A 14 15.02 2.10 15.17
C VAL A 14 14.23 1.54 13.98
N ALA A 15 12.94 1.89 13.92
CA ALA A 15 12.15 1.76 12.71
C ALA A 15 12.89 2.47 11.56
N ALA A 16 13.16 1.74 10.48
CA ALA A 16 13.67 2.32 9.25
C ALA A 16 12.77 3.51 8.90
N THR A 17 13.34 4.71 8.81
CA THR A 17 12.64 5.89 8.30
C THR A 17 12.32 5.60 6.84
N THR A 18 11.12 5.12 6.56
CA THR A 18 10.64 4.92 5.20
C THR A 18 10.58 6.28 4.52
N THR A 19 11.55 6.57 3.65
CA THR A 19 11.73 7.87 2.97
C THR A 19 10.82 8.04 1.76
N LEU A 20 9.84 7.15 1.58
CA LEU A 20 8.93 7.24 0.44
C LEU A 20 7.92 8.38 0.65
N PRO A 21 7.61 9.15 -0.40
CA PRO A 21 6.62 10.21 -0.32
C PRO A 21 5.21 9.63 -0.16
N TYR A 22 4.35 10.37 0.54
CA TYR A 22 2.92 10.08 0.64
C TYR A 22 2.13 11.15 -0.10
N TYR A 23 1.01 10.74 -0.69
CA TYR A 23 0.12 11.59 -1.48
C TYR A 23 -1.33 11.34 -1.09
N GLU A 24 -2.20 12.32 -1.28
CA GLU A 24 -3.65 12.14 -1.14
C GLU A 24 -4.18 11.08 -2.11
N TYR A 25 -3.68 11.10 -3.35
CA TYR A 25 -3.85 10.07 -4.38
C TYR A 25 -2.49 9.46 -4.73
N VAL A 26 -2.29 8.17 -4.48
CA VAL A 26 -1.07 7.47 -4.90
C VAL A 26 -1.33 6.51 -6.07
N ILE A 27 -0.46 6.57 -7.08
CA ILE A 27 -0.36 5.55 -8.12
C ILE A 27 0.81 4.64 -7.78
N ILE A 28 0.56 3.34 -7.62
CA ILE A 28 1.58 2.32 -7.41
C ILE A 28 1.72 1.52 -8.70
N THR A 29 2.91 1.53 -9.29
CA THR A 29 3.13 0.90 -10.60
C THR A 29 4.59 0.45 -10.78
N ASP A 30 4.84 -0.35 -11.82
CA ASP A 30 6.20 -0.70 -12.22
C ASP A 30 6.91 0.51 -12.86
N ALA A 31 8.23 0.60 -12.68
CA ALA A 31 9.03 1.71 -13.21
C ALA A 31 8.88 1.90 -14.74
N SER A 32 8.65 0.82 -15.48
CA SER A 32 8.43 0.86 -16.93
C SER A 32 7.14 1.55 -17.35
N LEU A 33 6.14 1.63 -16.47
CA LEU A 33 4.82 2.20 -16.74
C LEU A 33 4.66 3.64 -16.26
N VAL A 34 5.61 4.17 -15.48
CA VAL A 34 5.56 5.52 -14.88
C VAL A 34 5.24 6.60 -15.94
N ASN A 35 5.90 6.53 -17.09
CA ASN A 35 5.71 7.51 -18.16
C ASN A 35 4.27 7.54 -18.70
N GLY A 36 3.54 6.42 -18.64
CA GLY A 36 2.14 6.34 -19.05
C GLY A 36 1.18 7.13 -18.15
N PHE A 37 1.60 7.49 -16.93
CA PHE A 37 0.77 8.21 -15.95
C PHE A 37 1.08 9.71 -15.86
N THR A 38 2.09 10.22 -16.57
CA THR A 38 2.51 11.63 -16.48
C THR A 38 1.36 12.60 -16.78
N ASP A 39 0.63 12.39 -17.87
CA ASP A 39 -0.48 13.26 -18.25
C ASP A 39 -1.64 13.19 -17.26
N PHE A 40 -1.93 12.00 -16.75
CA PHE A 40 -2.97 11.78 -15.75
C PHE A 40 -2.64 12.48 -14.42
N VAL A 41 -1.39 12.36 -13.96
CA VAL A 41 -0.88 13.07 -12.77
C VAL A 41 -0.99 14.57 -12.96
N ASN A 42 -0.54 15.09 -14.10
CA ASN A 42 -0.61 16.53 -14.40
C ASN A 42 -2.06 17.04 -14.41
N TRP A 43 -2.97 16.30 -15.03
CA TRP A 43 -4.39 16.64 -15.08
C TRP A 43 -5.05 16.65 -13.69
N LYS A 44 -4.71 15.68 -12.82
CA LYS A 44 -5.19 15.64 -11.43
C LYS A 44 -4.63 16.80 -10.60
N LYS A 45 -3.33 17.14 -10.76
CA LYS A 45 -2.72 18.31 -10.11
C LYS A 45 -3.36 19.63 -10.52
N GLN A 46 -3.74 19.79 -11.80
CA GLN A 46 -4.50 20.96 -12.27
C GLN A 46 -5.87 21.11 -11.58
N LYS A 47 -6.42 20.02 -11.04
CA LYS A 47 -7.66 20.02 -10.25
C LYS A 47 -7.43 20.21 -8.75
N GLY A 48 -6.20 20.49 -8.34
CA GLY A 48 -5.83 20.68 -6.94
C GLY A 48 -5.70 19.39 -6.13
N ILE A 49 -5.63 18.23 -6.78
CA ILE A 49 -5.46 16.95 -6.10
C ILE A 49 -3.96 16.69 -5.91
N ASP A 50 -3.54 16.40 -4.68
CA ASP A 50 -2.17 15.98 -4.40
C ASP A 50 -1.97 14.52 -4.83
N ILE A 51 -1.44 14.35 -6.03
CA ILE A 51 -1.20 13.04 -6.65
C ILE A 51 0.28 12.80 -6.95
N GLY A 52 0.72 11.57 -6.75
CA GLY A 52 2.06 11.14 -7.14
C GLY A 52 2.16 9.65 -7.44
N ILE A 53 3.32 9.27 -7.95
CA ILE A 53 3.64 7.90 -8.35
C ILE A 53 4.71 7.36 -7.42
N VAL A 54 4.52 6.15 -6.90
CA VAL A 54 5.51 5.40 -6.15
C VAL A 54 5.72 4.07 -6.85
N THR A 55 6.98 3.70 -7.12
CA THR A 55 7.23 2.46 -7.84
C THR A 55 7.21 1.25 -6.92
N THR A 56 6.85 0.08 -7.46
CA THR A 56 6.89 -1.17 -6.70
C THR A 56 8.31 -1.51 -6.25
N ASN A 57 9.33 -1.20 -7.06
CA ASN A 57 10.75 -1.36 -6.69
C ASN A 57 11.13 -0.52 -5.45
N ASP A 58 10.65 0.72 -5.37
CA ASP A 58 10.88 1.59 -4.22
C ASP A 58 10.22 1.01 -2.97
N ILE A 59 8.98 0.55 -3.08
CA ILE A 59 8.28 -0.08 -1.95
C ILE A 59 8.99 -1.36 -1.52
N TYR A 60 9.36 -2.22 -2.47
CA TYR A 60 9.96 -3.52 -2.18
C TYR A 60 11.33 -3.43 -1.52
N SER A 61 12.06 -2.34 -1.77
CA SER A 61 13.34 -2.05 -1.15
C SER A 61 13.23 -1.36 0.22
N ASN A 62 12.13 -0.64 0.49
CA ASN A 62 11.93 0.10 1.73
C ASN A 62 11.09 -0.64 2.78
N TYR A 63 10.37 -1.69 2.38
CA TYR A 63 9.46 -2.44 3.24
C TYR A 63 9.84 -3.93 3.32
N THR A 64 9.57 -4.56 4.46
CA THR A 64 9.89 -5.98 4.70
C THR A 64 8.69 -6.91 4.53
N GLY A 65 7.47 -6.41 4.73
CA GLY A 65 6.23 -7.19 4.67
C GLY A 65 5.07 -6.47 5.36
N ASP A 66 3.95 -7.17 5.52
CA ASP A 66 2.76 -6.73 6.25
C ASP A 66 2.88 -7.08 7.74
N ASN A 67 3.18 -6.06 8.56
CA ASN A 67 3.25 -6.15 10.02
C ASN A 67 1.90 -5.91 10.70
N ILE A 68 0.83 -5.67 9.93
CA ILE A 68 -0.56 -5.54 10.41
C ILE A 68 -1.11 -6.95 10.72
N SER A 69 -0.72 -7.92 9.90
CA SER A 69 -1.08 -9.33 10.08
C SER A 69 -0.21 -10.04 11.12
N ASN A 70 -0.80 -11.02 11.81
CA ASN A 70 -0.09 -11.87 12.79
C ASN A 70 -0.45 -13.35 12.61
N PRO A 71 0.47 -14.21 12.14
CA PRO A 71 1.88 -13.92 11.86
C PRO A 71 2.10 -12.91 10.72
N VAL A 72 3.24 -12.22 10.77
CA VAL A 72 3.68 -11.26 9.74
C VAL A 72 3.75 -11.95 8.39
N ILE A 73 3.24 -11.28 7.34
CA ILE A 73 3.29 -11.76 5.96
C ILE A 73 4.46 -11.08 5.24
N ASN A 74 5.50 -11.83 4.91
CA ASN A 74 6.74 -11.31 4.32
C ASN A 74 6.79 -11.52 2.79
N ASP A 75 5.85 -10.90 2.08
CA ASP A 75 5.77 -10.95 0.61
C ASP A 75 5.61 -9.55 -0.01
N ASN A 76 5.72 -9.47 -1.34
CA ASN A 76 5.59 -8.20 -2.06
C ASN A 76 4.23 -7.51 -1.89
N PRO A 77 3.09 -8.24 -1.92
CA PRO A 77 1.80 -7.66 -1.55
C PRO A 77 1.79 -7.07 -0.14
N GLY A 78 2.33 -7.78 0.84
CA GLY A 78 2.39 -7.32 2.23
C GLY A 78 3.23 -6.05 2.39
N LYS A 79 4.33 -5.93 1.64
CA LYS A 79 5.12 -4.69 1.57
C LYS A 79 4.30 -3.51 1.05
N VAL A 80 3.49 -3.70 0.02
CA VAL A 80 2.59 -2.64 -0.50
C VAL A 80 1.52 -2.28 0.51
N ARG A 81 0.89 -3.28 1.15
CA ARG A 81 -0.11 -3.03 2.20
C ARG A 81 0.49 -2.25 3.37
N GLN A 82 1.72 -2.57 3.77
CA GLN A 82 2.43 -1.83 4.82
C GLN A 82 2.77 -0.39 4.41
N TYR A 83 3.19 -0.16 3.16
CA TYR A 83 3.35 1.19 2.64
C TYR A 83 2.04 1.99 2.68
N LEU A 84 0.94 1.41 2.20
CA LEU A 84 -0.38 2.04 2.22
C LEU A 84 -0.85 2.34 3.65
N LYS A 85 -0.54 1.47 4.61
CA LYS A 85 -0.79 1.71 6.03
C LYS A 85 -0.09 2.97 6.52
N ASP A 86 1.20 3.09 6.23
CA ASP A 86 1.99 4.23 6.66
C ASP A 86 1.54 5.51 5.96
N ALA A 87 1.24 5.43 4.66
CA ALA A 87 0.77 6.56 3.86
C ALA A 87 -0.61 7.07 4.31
N HIS A 88 -1.50 6.17 4.74
CA HIS A 88 -2.78 6.54 5.33
C HIS A 88 -2.65 7.10 6.74
N THR A 89 -1.79 6.51 7.58
CA THR A 89 -1.67 6.87 9.01
C THR A 89 -0.85 8.15 9.22
N ASN A 90 0.25 8.30 8.48
CA ASN A 90 1.19 9.41 8.62
C ASN A 90 0.98 10.49 7.54
N GLY A 91 0.35 10.13 6.43
CA GLY A 91 -0.04 11.05 5.37
C GLY A 91 -1.54 11.33 5.38
N SER A 92 -2.10 11.57 4.19
CA SER A 92 -3.54 11.75 3.97
C SER A 92 -4.02 10.92 2.78
N THR A 93 -3.35 9.79 2.52
CA THR A 93 -3.71 8.91 1.40
C THR A 93 -5.13 8.40 1.57
N THR A 94 -5.95 8.77 0.58
CA THR A 94 -7.38 8.45 0.51
C THR A 94 -7.68 7.60 -0.73
N TRP A 95 -6.98 7.87 -1.84
CA TRP A 95 -7.14 7.14 -3.09
C TRP A 95 -5.87 6.43 -3.50
N THR A 96 -6.02 5.22 -4.01
CA THR A 96 -4.92 4.42 -4.55
C THR A 96 -5.31 3.82 -5.89
N LEU A 97 -4.40 3.91 -6.85
CA LEU A 97 -4.45 3.18 -8.11
C LEU A 97 -3.25 2.23 -8.15
N ILE A 98 -3.50 0.93 -8.18
CA ILE A 98 -2.47 -0.07 -8.44
C ILE A 98 -2.53 -0.38 -9.94
N ALA A 99 -1.53 0.07 -10.68
CA ALA A 99 -1.55 0.02 -12.14
C ALA A 99 -0.50 -0.94 -12.70
N GLY A 100 -0.96 -1.99 -13.39
CA GLY A 100 -0.15 -2.99 -14.08
C GLY A 100 -0.91 -4.30 -14.26
N ASP A 101 -0.21 -5.31 -14.73
CA ASP A 101 -0.71 -6.69 -14.86
C ASP A 101 0.02 -7.62 -13.88
N TYR A 102 -0.51 -8.83 -13.64
CA TYR A 102 0.20 -9.86 -12.87
C TYR A 102 1.53 -10.27 -13.50
N ASN A 103 1.69 -10.05 -14.81
CA ASN A 103 2.95 -10.24 -15.53
C ASN A 103 3.95 -9.09 -15.34
N THR A 104 3.49 -7.96 -14.79
CA THR A 104 4.35 -6.85 -14.38
C THR A 104 4.71 -7.00 -12.90
N ASN A 105 5.71 -6.27 -12.40
CA ASN A 105 6.16 -6.35 -11.01
C ASN A 105 5.18 -5.68 -10.02
N VAL A 106 3.88 -5.81 -10.27
CA VAL A 106 2.76 -5.22 -9.54
C VAL A 106 2.08 -6.32 -8.73
N PRO A 107 1.84 -6.12 -7.42
CA PRO A 107 1.42 -7.20 -6.56
C PRO A 107 -0.05 -7.54 -6.80
N VAL A 108 -0.35 -8.85 -6.81
CA VAL A 108 -1.71 -9.37 -6.76
C VAL A 108 -1.83 -10.22 -5.51
N GLN A 109 -2.83 -9.97 -4.69
CA GLN A 109 -3.14 -10.86 -3.57
C GLN A 109 -4.26 -11.83 -3.95
N PHE A 110 -4.17 -13.06 -3.46
CA PHE A 110 -5.22 -14.06 -3.63
C PHE A 110 -5.93 -14.34 -2.31
N LYS A 111 -7.25 -14.42 -2.36
CA LYS A 111 -8.08 -14.93 -1.27
C LYS A 111 -8.54 -16.35 -1.60
N ASN A 112 -8.38 -17.26 -0.64
CA ASN A 112 -8.93 -18.60 -0.77
C ASN A 112 -10.41 -18.59 -0.39
N TYR A 113 -11.25 -19.06 -1.29
CA TYR A 113 -12.66 -19.32 -1.03
C TYR A 113 -13.03 -20.68 -1.63
N ALA A 114 -13.52 -21.60 -0.77
CA ALA A 114 -13.90 -22.95 -1.17
C ALA A 114 -12.81 -23.69 -1.99
N ASN A 115 -11.56 -23.66 -1.51
CA ASN A 115 -10.39 -24.26 -2.17
C ASN A 115 -10.02 -23.64 -3.53
N THR A 116 -10.58 -22.48 -3.86
CA THR A 116 -10.24 -21.72 -5.07
C THR A 116 -9.64 -20.38 -4.69
N ASN A 117 -8.56 -20.00 -5.35
CA ASN A 117 -7.90 -18.71 -5.13
C ASN A 117 -8.47 -17.67 -6.09
N PHE A 118 -8.99 -16.58 -5.54
CA PHE A 118 -9.50 -15.44 -6.32
C PHE A 118 -8.59 -14.23 -6.11
N PRO A 119 -8.15 -13.53 -7.18
CA PRO A 119 -7.41 -12.28 -7.02
C PRO A 119 -8.30 -11.25 -6.34
N THR A 120 -7.72 -10.45 -5.44
CA THR A 120 -8.47 -9.44 -4.69
C THR A 120 -7.63 -8.22 -4.35
N ASP A 121 -8.22 -7.04 -4.57
CA ASP A 121 -7.65 -5.76 -4.16
C ASP A 121 -8.08 -5.36 -2.74
N ALA A 122 -9.02 -6.10 -2.16
CA ALA A 122 -9.51 -5.88 -0.79
C ALA A 122 -8.39 -5.99 0.26
N TYR A 123 -7.34 -6.75 -0.04
CA TYR A 123 -6.17 -6.86 0.81
C TYR A 123 -5.44 -5.51 0.96
N PHE A 124 -5.39 -4.72 -0.11
CA PHE A 124 -4.70 -3.43 -0.11
C PHE A 124 -5.54 -2.31 0.49
N SER A 125 -6.88 -2.42 0.46
CA SER A 125 -7.77 -1.39 1.00
C SER A 125 -8.04 -1.52 2.49
N ASP A 126 -7.94 -2.73 3.05
CA ASP A 126 -8.08 -2.98 4.49
C ASP A 126 -6.71 -2.85 5.17
N LEU A 127 -6.54 -1.83 6.00
CA LEU A 127 -5.28 -1.45 6.63
C LEU A 127 -5.26 -1.76 8.14
N HIS A 128 -6.23 -2.52 8.65
CA HIS A 128 -6.33 -2.84 10.09
C HIS A 128 -6.51 -4.32 10.38
N ALA A 129 -7.11 -5.09 9.47
CA ALA A 129 -7.42 -6.47 9.78
C ALA A 129 -6.19 -7.39 9.68
N ASN A 130 -6.26 -8.52 10.38
CA ASN A 130 -5.28 -9.60 10.26
C ASN A 130 -5.67 -10.55 9.12
N TRP A 131 -4.83 -10.64 8.10
CA TRP A 131 -5.05 -11.45 6.89
C TRP A 131 -4.25 -12.75 6.87
N SER A 132 -3.49 -13.05 7.93
CA SER A 132 -2.71 -14.28 8.01
C SER A 132 -3.57 -15.51 8.39
N ASN A 133 -3.05 -16.71 8.08
CA ASN A 133 -3.51 -18.01 8.60
C ASN A 133 -5.02 -18.28 8.49
N ASN A 134 -5.57 -18.32 7.26
CA ASN A 134 -6.98 -18.64 6.99
C ASN A 134 -8.00 -17.72 7.69
N ASN A 135 -7.56 -16.60 8.28
CA ASN A 135 -8.51 -15.58 8.68
C ASN A 135 -9.20 -15.06 7.43
N ASN A 136 -10.53 -15.05 7.50
CA ASN A 136 -11.38 -14.35 6.56
C ASN A 136 -11.83 -13.06 7.23
N PRO A 137 -10.95 -12.06 7.36
CA PRO A 137 -11.33 -10.83 8.03
C PRO A 137 -12.54 -10.22 7.32
N LYS A 138 -13.41 -9.62 8.12
CA LYS A 138 -14.45 -8.75 7.58
C LYS A 138 -13.76 -7.53 7.00
N VAL A 139 -13.69 -7.48 5.68
CA VAL A 139 -13.09 -6.37 4.95
C VAL A 139 -13.91 -5.12 5.19
N ILE A 140 -13.26 -4.09 5.73
CA ILE A 140 -13.78 -2.73 5.80
C ILE A 140 -12.69 -1.86 5.15
N PRO A 141 -12.93 -1.29 3.95
CA PRO A 141 -11.90 -0.54 3.25
C PRO A 141 -11.62 0.79 3.96
N ASP A 142 -10.36 1.05 4.26
CA ASP A 142 -9.86 2.31 4.83
C ASP A 142 -9.46 3.31 3.76
N ILE A 143 -9.08 2.80 2.58
CA ILE A 143 -8.72 3.61 1.40
C ILE A 143 -9.47 3.11 0.16
N PHE A 144 -9.74 4.03 -0.76
CA PHE A 144 -10.43 3.73 -2.01
C PHE A 144 -9.44 3.21 -3.06
N MET A 145 -9.68 1.99 -3.54
CA MET A 145 -8.96 1.38 -4.66
C MET A 145 -9.72 1.65 -5.97
N TYR A 146 -9.04 2.21 -6.96
CA TYR A 146 -9.58 2.31 -8.31
C TYR A 146 -9.29 1.03 -9.09
N ASP A 147 -10.34 0.40 -9.61
CA ASP A 147 -10.19 -0.60 -10.66
C ASP A 147 -9.89 0.10 -12.00
N ASP A 148 -9.06 -0.53 -12.83
CA ASP A 148 -8.65 -0.03 -14.15
C ASP A 148 -9.78 -0.09 -15.20
N LEU A 149 -11.02 0.20 -14.80
CA LEU A 149 -12.14 0.39 -15.71
C LEU A 149 -12.46 1.88 -15.93
N SER A 150 -11.92 2.76 -15.10
CA SER A 150 -12.17 4.20 -15.15
C SER A 150 -11.04 5.04 -15.79
N ALA A 151 -9.88 4.45 -16.09
CA ALA A 151 -8.81 5.12 -16.84
C ALA A 151 -9.09 5.21 -18.36
N ARG A 152 -10.18 4.59 -18.84
CA ARG A 152 -10.63 4.62 -20.25
C ARG A 152 -11.33 5.94 -20.63
N ILE A 153 -10.76 7.08 -20.29
CA ILE A 153 -11.18 8.41 -20.81
C ILE A 153 -9.94 9.21 -21.19
N LEU A 154 -9.09 8.68 -22.06
CA LEU A 154 -8.16 9.46 -22.90
C LEU A 154 -7.90 8.70 -24.20
N ARG A 155 -8.95 8.54 -25.01
CA ARG A 155 -8.80 8.33 -26.46
C ARG A 155 -9.56 9.47 -27.14
N THR A 156 -8.86 10.57 -27.38
CA THR A 156 -9.23 11.54 -28.42
C THR A 156 -8.74 11.05 -29.76
#